data_AF-A0A7H4PXF6-F1
#
_entry.id   AF-A0A7H4PXF6-F1
#
_cell.length_a   1.000
_cell.length_b   1.000
_cell.length_c   1.000
_cell.angle_alpha   90.00
_cell.angle_beta   90.00
_cell.angle_gamma   90.00
#
_symmetry.space_group_name_H-M   'P 1'
#
loop_
_entity.id
_entity.type
_entity.pdbx_description
1 polymer ?
#
loop_
_entity_poly.entity_id
_entity_poly.type
_entity_poly.pdbx_seq_one_letter_code
_entity_poly.pdbx_strand_id
1 'polypeptide(L)'
;MRLLIALTALAALAGCAAGVESVTAPNGKSGFLITCDGSADSWAKCYNAAIKECKGPYDVVDKNESTVMTGYGPLVRRNIIIACKA
;
A
#
# COMPACT_ATOMS: atom_id res chain seq x y z
N MET A 1 -28.72 20.66 11.41
CA MET A 1 -27.31 20.96 11.79
C MET A 1 -26.54 19.75 12.34
N ARG A 2 -27.06 18.99 13.32
CA ARG A 2 -26.31 17.89 13.98
C ARG A 2 -25.95 16.71 13.07
N LEU A 3 -26.80 16.35 12.10
CA LEU A 3 -26.53 15.27 11.15
C LEU A 3 -25.41 15.59 10.13
N LEU A 4 -25.21 16.87 9.79
CA LEU A 4 -24.21 17.28 8.80
C LEU A 4 -22.78 17.17 9.35
N ILE A 5 -22.60 17.40 10.65
CA ILE A 5 -21.31 17.26 11.35
C ILE A 5 -20.91 15.78 11.47
N ALA A 6 -21.88 14.88 11.62
CA ALA A 6 -21.62 13.44 11.65
C ALA A 6 -21.17 12.91 10.28
N LEU A 7 -21.72 13.45 9.18
CA LEU A 7 -21.33 13.05 7.83
C LEU A 7 -19.91 13.47 7.45
N THR A 8 -19.47 14.67 7.86
CA THR A 8 -18.11 15.14 7.56
C THR A 8 -17.04 14.43 8.39
N ALA A 9 -17.36 14.01 9.62
CA ALA A 9 -16.47 13.20 10.45
C ALA A 9 -16.18 11.81 9.86
N LEU A 10 -17.13 11.20 9.14
CA LEU A 10 -16.94 9.90 8.49
C LEU A 10 -16.06 9.97 7.22
N ALA A 11 -16.09 11.09 6.50
CA ALA A 11 -15.32 11.25 5.26
C ALA A 11 -13.81 11.43 5.50
N ALA A 12 -13.42 11.89 6.69
CA ALA A 12 -12.01 12.06 7.07
C ALA A 12 -11.28 10.73 7.37
N LEU A 13 -12.01 9.61 7.40
CA LEU A 13 -11.46 8.26 7.55
C LEU A 13 -11.07 7.63 6.19
N ALA A 14 -11.02 8.40 5.10
CA ALA A 14 -10.23 8.02 3.93
C ALA A 14 -8.75 8.02 4.33
N GLY A 15 -8.37 7.00 5.11
CA GLY A 15 -7.06 6.84 5.69
C GLY A 15 -6.00 6.74 4.60
N CYS A 16 -4.75 6.96 5.00
CA CYS A 16 -3.57 6.65 4.19
C CYS A 16 -3.61 5.17 3.77
N ALA A 17 -4.33 4.87 2.70
CA ALA A 17 -4.34 3.55 2.09
C ALA A 17 -2.99 3.33 1.42
N ALA A 18 -2.62 2.06 1.23
CA ALA A 18 -1.47 1.76 0.38
C ALA A 18 -1.71 2.36 -1.01
N GLY A 19 -0.71 3.04 -1.56
CA GLY A 19 -0.72 3.45 -2.97
C GLY A 19 -0.61 2.19 -3.83
N VAL A 20 -1.43 2.09 -4.87
CA VAL A 20 -1.42 0.97 -5.82
C VAL A 20 -1.32 1.56 -7.22
N GLU A 21 -0.32 1.13 -7.97
CA GLU A 21 -0.11 1.49 -9.36
C GLU A 21 0.00 0.20 -10.20
N SER A 22 -0.80 0.11 -11.25
CA SER A 22 -0.75 -1.04 -12.17
C SER A 22 0.55 -1.01 -12.97
N VAL A 23 1.27 -2.12 -12.99
CA VAL A 23 2.48 -2.29 -13.81
C VAL A 23 2.38 -3.58 -14.62
N THR A 24 3.02 -3.60 -15.78
CA THR A 24 3.21 -4.86 -16.51
C THR A 24 4.34 -5.62 -15.83
N ALA A 25 4.03 -6.74 -15.18
CA ALA A 25 5.06 -7.57 -14.57
C ALA A 25 5.99 -8.15 -15.65
N PRO A 26 7.27 -8.48 -15.31
CA PRO A 26 8.24 -9.01 -16.27
C PRO A 26 7.79 -10.29 -17.00
N ASN A 27 6.84 -11.02 -16.42
CA ASN A 27 6.24 -12.24 -16.98
C ASN A 27 5.04 -11.97 -17.90
N GLY A 28 4.75 -10.70 -18.24
CA GLY A 28 3.61 -10.30 -19.07
C GLY A 28 2.25 -10.35 -18.37
N LYS A 29 2.19 -10.70 -17.08
CA LYS A 29 0.97 -10.71 -16.28
C LYS A 29 0.69 -9.33 -15.67
N SER A 30 -0.56 -9.13 -15.25
CA SER A 30 -0.93 -7.98 -14.42
C SER A 30 -0.10 -7.99 -13.14
N GLY A 31 0.62 -6.90 -12.91
CA GLY A 31 1.39 -6.66 -11.70
C GLY A 31 1.00 -5.32 -11.07
N PHE A 32 1.46 -5.11 -9.84
CA PHE A 32 1.19 -3.88 -9.12
C PHE A 32 2.44 -3.41 -8.38
N LEU A 33 2.75 -2.14 -8.48
CA LEU A 33 3.61 -1.43 -7.55
C LEU A 33 2.73 -0.98 -6.38
N ILE A 34 3.05 -1.46 -5.18
CA ILE A 34 2.31 -1.15 -3.96
C ILE A 34 3.23 -0.42 -3.00
N THR A 35 2.84 0.78 -2.63
CA THR A 35 3.56 1.63 -1.68
C THR A 35 2.80 1.65 -0.36
N CYS A 36 3.38 1.08 0.70
CA CYS A 36 2.76 0.97 2.02
C CYS A 36 3.51 1.80 3.08
N ASP A 37 3.94 3.00 2.68
CA ASP A 37 4.63 3.95 3.55
C ASP A 37 3.87 4.23 4.84
N GLY A 38 4.62 4.35 5.93
CA GLY A 38 4.09 4.59 7.27
C GLY A 38 5.03 3.99 8.31
N SER A 39 5.52 4.80 9.23
CA SER A 39 6.40 4.36 10.33
C SER A 39 5.68 3.42 11.32
N ALA A 40 4.34 3.53 11.42
CA ALA A 40 3.50 2.64 12.21
C ALA A 40 3.04 1.38 11.44
N ASP A 41 3.14 1.40 10.12
CA ASP A 41 2.67 0.31 9.28
C ASP A 41 3.76 -0.74 9.09
N SER A 42 3.40 -2.02 9.13
CA SER A 42 4.30 -3.13 8.79
C SER A 42 4.11 -3.56 7.33
N TRP A 43 4.96 -4.47 6.85
CA TRP A 43 4.80 -5.13 5.56
C TRP A 43 3.42 -5.78 5.34
N ALA A 44 2.68 -6.08 6.42
CA ALA A 44 1.31 -6.60 6.34
C ALA A 44 0.38 -5.71 5.49
N LYS A 45 0.56 -4.38 5.51
CA LYS A 45 -0.25 -3.46 4.69
C LYS A 45 -0.01 -3.67 3.20
N CYS A 46 1.25 -3.80 2.78
CA CYS A 46 1.61 -4.12 1.41
C CYS A 46 1.04 -5.48 0.98
N TYR A 47 1.18 -6.51 1.82
CA TYR A 47 0.69 -7.86 1.50
C TYR A 47 -0.83 -7.95 1.44
N ASN A 48 -1.55 -7.27 2.33
CA ASN A 48 -3.00 -7.22 2.30
C ASN A 48 -3.53 -6.49 1.06
N ALA A 49 -2.87 -5.39 0.66
CA ALA A 49 -3.17 -4.72 -0.61
C ALA A 49 -2.90 -5.66 -1.79
N ALA A 50 -1.77 -6.37 -1.82
CA ALA A 50 -1.45 -7.31 -2.89
C ALA A 50 -2.52 -8.41 -3.08
N ILE A 51 -3.00 -8.99 -1.98
CA ILE A 51 -4.09 -10.00 -2.01
C ILE A 51 -5.36 -9.38 -2.59
N LYS A 52 -5.70 -8.15 -2.19
CA LYS A 52 -6.90 -7.45 -2.65
C LYS A 52 -6.86 -7.15 -4.15
N GLU A 53 -5.72 -6.69 -4.66
CA GLU A 53 -5.56 -6.31 -6.07
C GLU A 53 -5.50 -7.54 -6.99
N CYS A 54 -4.72 -8.56 -6.62
CA CYS A 54 -4.62 -9.78 -7.41
C CYS A 54 -5.82 -10.72 -7.25
N LYS A 55 -6.66 -10.52 -6.22
CA LYS A 55 -7.78 -11.41 -5.85
C LYS A 55 -7.39 -12.89 -5.78
N GLY A 56 -6.15 -13.15 -5.38
CA GLY A 56 -5.52 -14.47 -5.53
C GLY A 56 -4.05 -14.43 -5.14
N PRO A 57 -3.33 -15.54 -5.35
CA PRO A 57 -1.92 -15.62 -5.02
C PRO A 57 -1.08 -14.75 -5.98
N TYR A 58 0.05 -14.26 -5.49
CA TYR A 58 0.98 -13.41 -6.24
C TYR A 58 2.42 -13.81 -5.93
N ASP A 59 3.34 -13.40 -6.78
CA ASP A 59 4.78 -13.43 -6.53
C ASP A 59 5.28 -12.01 -6.25
N VAL A 60 6.20 -11.88 -5.29
CA VAL A 60 6.92 -10.63 -5.05
C VAL A 60 8.09 -10.58 -6.04
N VAL A 61 8.04 -9.63 -6.95
CA VAL A 61 9.07 -9.38 -7.96
C VAL A 61 10.19 -8.52 -7.40
N ASP A 62 9.81 -7.48 -6.65
CA ASP A 62 10.75 -6.59 -6.00
C ASP A 62 10.21 -6.10 -4.65
N LYS A 63 11.10 -5.77 -3.73
CA LYS A 63 10.77 -5.37 -2.36
C LYS A 63 11.80 -4.38 -1.85
N ASN A 64 11.39 -3.13 -1.63
CA ASN A 64 12.28 -2.10 -1.11
C ASN A 64 11.81 -1.57 0.24
N GLU A 65 12.76 -1.45 1.16
CA GLU A 65 12.62 -0.73 2.41
C GLU A 65 13.72 0.33 2.48
N SER A 66 13.34 1.57 2.79
CA SER A 66 14.31 2.60 3.11
C SER A 66 13.92 3.30 4.39
N THR A 67 14.92 3.67 5.16
CA THR A 67 14.74 4.39 6.42
C THR A 67 15.59 5.65 6.37
N VAL A 68 14.96 6.80 6.62
CA VAL A 68 15.65 8.08 6.72
C VAL A 68 15.43 8.68 8.11
N MET A 69 16.49 9.17 8.73
CA MET A 69 16.40 9.87 10.01
C MET A 69 15.91 11.28 9.80
N THR A 70 14.90 11.68 10.57
CA THR A 70 14.42 13.07 10.60
C THR A 70 14.48 13.63 12.01
N GLY A 71 14.31 14.94 12.16
CA GLY A 71 14.21 15.59 13.47
C GLY A 71 13.02 15.12 14.33
N TYR A 72 12.09 14.36 13.76
CA TYR A 72 10.90 13.82 14.43
C TYR A 72 10.96 12.30 14.63
N GLY A 73 12.08 11.65 14.28
CA GLY A 73 12.27 10.21 14.35
C GLY A 73 12.45 9.53 12.97
N PRO A 74 12.50 8.19 12.94
CA PRO A 74 12.73 7.43 11.72
C PRO A 74 11.48 7.46 10.81
N LEU A 75 11.67 7.91 9.57
CA LEU A 75 10.68 7.73 8.51
C LEU A 75 11.03 6.48 7.72
N VAL A 76 10.14 5.50 7.77
CA VAL A 76 10.27 4.24 7.04
C VAL A 76 9.36 4.27 5.81
N ARG A 77 9.95 4.03 4.66
CA ARG A 77 9.28 3.89 3.36
C ARG A 77 9.36 2.45 2.91
N ARG A 78 8.25 1.92 2.39
CA ARG A 78 8.14 0.51 1.98
C ARG A 78 7.34 0.41 0.70
N ASN A 79 7.88 -0.30 -0.28
CA ASN A 79 7.15 -0.68 -1.47
C ASN A 79 7.45 -2.12 -1.90
N ILE A 80 6.50 -2.74 -2.59
CA ILE A 80 6.68 -4.00 -3.30
C ILE A 80 6.20 -3.88 -4.73
N ILE A 81 6.86 -4.61 -5.63
CA ILE A 81 6.33 -4.90 -6.96
C ILE A 81 5.88 -6.36 -6.94
N ILE A 82 4.65 -6.63 -7.37
CA ILE A 82 4.10 -7.97 -7.44
C ILE A 82 3.69 -8.34 -8.86
N ALA A 83 3.64 -9.63 -9.13
CA ALA A 83 3.01 -10.21 -10.30
C ALA A 83 1.89 -11.15 -9.86
N CYS A 84 0.66 -10.94 -10.35
CA CYS A 84 -0.44 -11.83 -10.02
C CYS A 84 -0.25 -13.20 -10.68
N LYS A 85 -0.60 -14.26 -9.94
CA LYS A 85 -0.68 -15.61 -10.52
C LYS A 85 -1.99 -15.75 -11.29
N ALA A 86 -1.96 -16.64 -12.28
CA ALA A 86 -3.15 -17.01 -13.05
C ALA A 86 -3.85 -18.18 -12.35
#